data_AF-A0A0L0DDK4-F1
#
_entry.id   AF-A0A0L0DDK4-F1
#
_cell.length_a   1.000
_cell.length_b   1.000
_cell.length_c   1.000
_cell.angle_alpha   90.00
_cell.angle_beta   90.00
_cell.angle_gamma   90.00
#
_symmetry.space_group_name_H-M   'P 1'
#
loop_
_entity.id
_entity.type
_entity.pdbx_description
1 polymer ?
#
loop_
_entity_poly.entity_id
_entity_poly.type
_entity_poly.pdbx_seq_one_letter_code
_entity_poly.pdbx_strand_id
1 'polypeptide(L)'
;MAVIGGSWLPVELIYALAYDVGVLEPRDVVALARTCRGVHAVLLGSPLAGDSDVPSDDVARALVDAAGGGAVPKDVLAWIDGVLAEMVDGGAWIGCDWDALVVDGARAGLATFVSALLASDGQSHLTPVHLVALRAAAAADAAEVVEAVTAAAATRSALDVKRVVEQALMMAAAHGADRTIAALLARDDCPLPGPVSPVWGEALTEAALNGHSDVVAALLPRIDGPGYIAIVLAAAAAATDAEHFDVAALLLDASADQDQPA
;
A
#
# COMPACT_ATOMS: atom_id res chain seq x y z
N MET A 1 -31.45 -43.35 -13.59
CA MET A 1 -30.77 -42.19 -14.18
C MET A 1 -31.24 -40.95 -13.44
N ALA A 2 -30.50 -40.51 -12.43
CA ALA A 2 -30.78 -39.28 -11.70
C ALA A 2 -29.90 -38.17 -12.29
N VAL A 3 -30.56 -37.18 -12.88
CA VAL A 3 -29.94 -35.92 -13.29
C VAL A 3 -29.62 -35.16 -12.01
N ILE A 4 -28.34 -35.06 -11.66
CA ILE A 4 -27.90 -34.26 -10.51
C ILE A 4 -27.91 -32.81 -10.97
N GLY A 5 -28.89 -32.06 -10.46
CA GLY A 5 -29.02 -30.62 -10.64
C GLY A 5 -27.86 -29.84 -10.02
N GLY A 6 -27.64 -28.66 -10.56
CA GLY A 6 -26.56 -27.70 -10.28
C GLY A 6 -25.95 -27.79 -8.89
N SER A 7 -24.77 -28.39 -8.82
CA SER A 7 -23.83 -28.21 -7.71
C SER A 7 -22.73 -27.27 -8.20
N TRP A 8 -22.92 -25.99 -7.89
CA TRP A 8 -21.87 -24.98 -8.01
C TRP A 8 -20.78 -25.32 -6.99
N LEU A 9 -19.51 -25.23 -7.38
CA LEU A 9 -18.39 -25.33 -6.43
C LEU A 9 -18.44 -24.07 -5.55
N PRO A 10 -18.43 -24.17 -4.21
CA PRO A 10 -18.31 -23.00 -3.33
C PRO A 10 -16.99 -22.26 -3.58
N VAL A 11 -16.95 -20.94 -3.43
CA VAL A 11 -15.71 -20.14 -3.57
C VAL A 11 -14.65 -20.63 -2.58
N GLU A 12 -15.09 -21.12 -1.42
CA GLU A 12 -14.28 -21.77 -0.40
C GLU A 12 -13.61 -23.06 -0.91
N LEU A 13 -14.21 -23.75 -1.88
CA LEU A 13 -13.67 -24.99 -2.44
C LEU A 13 -12.66 -24.72 -3.56
N ILE A 14 -12.80 -23.61 -4.30
CA ILE A 14 -11.77 -23.15 -5.26
C ILE A 14 -10.59 -22.59 -4.49
N TYR A 15 -10.85 -21.82 -3.44
CA TYR A 15 -9.83 -21.40 -2.47
C TYR A 15 -9.13 -22.62 -1.86
N ALA A 16 -9.85 -23.63 -1.37
CA ALA A 16 -9.26 -24.85 -0.83
C ALA A 16 -8.48 -25.68 -1.87
N LEU A 17 -8.93 -25.75 -3.12
CA LEU A 17 -8.20 -26.46 -4.19
C LEU A 17 -6.91 -25.74 -4.62
N ALA A 18 -6.95 -24.40 -4.68
CA ALA A 18 -5.78 -23.59 -4.97
C ALA A 18 -4.79 -23.55 -3.79
N TYR A 19 -5.30 -23.46 -2.56
CA TYR A 19 -4.52 -23.17 -1.35
C TYR A 19 -4.19 -24.41 -0.50
N ASP A 20 -5.20 -25.19 -0.11
CA ASP A 20 -5.05 -26.32 0.83
C ASP A 20 -4.37 -27.54 0.18
N VAL A 21 -4.49 -27.67 -1.14
CA VAL A 21 -3.94 -28.80 -1.91
C VAL A 21 -2.75 -28.36 -2.80
N GLY A 22 -2.56 -27.05 -3.03
CA GLY A 22 -1.47 -26.50 -3.84
C GLY A 22 -1.51 -26.92 -5.31
N VAL A 23 -2.69 -27.17 -5.87
CA VAL A 23 -2.85 -27.81 -7.19
C VAL A 23 -2.86 -26.80 -8.34
N LEU A 24 -3.24 -25.55 -8.08
CA LEU A 24 -3.43 -24.54 -9.12
C LEU A 24 -2.60 -23.29 -8.81
N GLU A 25 -1.70 -22.93 -9.72
CA GLU A 25 -0.99 -21.65 -9.65
C GLU A 25 -1.93 -20.49 -10.10
N PRO A 26 -1.62 -19.22 -9.77
CA PRO A 26 -2.40 -18.05 -10.23
C PRO A 26 -2.68 -18.06 -11.74
N ARG A 27 -1.68 -18.43 -12.56
CA ARG A 27 -1.82 -18.60 -14.01
C ARG A 27 -2.86 -19.65 -14.40
N ASP A 28 -2.98 -20.73 -13.64
CA ASP A 28 -3.92 -21.82 -13.90
C ASP A 28 -5.34 -21.37 -13.56
N VAL A 29 -5.50 -20.58 -12.50
CA VAL A 29 -6.79 -19.96 -12.15
C VAL A 29 -7.20 -18.95 -13.22
N VAL A 30 -6.30 -18.08 -13.69
CA VAL A 30 -6.60 -17.13 -14.77
C VAL A 30 -6.95 -17.87 -16.05
N ALA A 31 -6.22 -18.93 -16.41
CA ALA A 31 -6.53 -19.78 -17.54
C ALA A 31 -7.89 -20.47 -17.38
N LEU A 32 -8.21 -20.94 -16.18
CA LEU A 32 -9.50 -21.59 -15.86
C LEU A 32 -10.65 -20.58 -15.89
N ALA A 33 -10.47 -19.37 -15.35
CA ALA A 33 -11.46 -18.30 -15.41
C ALA A 33 -11.73 -17.85 -16.86
N ARG A 34 -10.68 -17.77 -17.69
CA ARG A 34 -10.80 -17.45 -19.13
C ARG A 34 -11.49 -18.56 -19.93
N THR A 35 -11.39 -19.82 -19.51
CA THR A 35 -11.88 -20.97 -20.28
C THR A 35 -13.19 -21.57 -19.74
N CYS A 36 -13.52 -21.36 -18.47
CA CYS A 36 -14.64 -22.00 -17.77
C CYS A 36 -15.61 -20.97 -17.17
N ARG A 37 -16.74 -20.72 -17.87
CA ARG A 37 -17.82 -19.80 -17.44
C ARG A 37 -18.37 -20.07 -16.03
N GLY A 38 -18.38 -21.33 -15.59
CA GLY A 38 -18.86 -21.69 -14.25
C GLY A 38 -17.91 -21.28 -13.13
N VAL A 39 -16.60 -21.43 -13.35
CA VAL A 39 -15.56 -20.98 -12.42
C VAL A 39 -15.49 -19.45 -12.41
N HIS A 40 -15.66 -18.83 -13.58
CA HIS A 40 -15.83 -17.38 -13.72
C HIS A 40 -16.99 -16.85 -12.87
N ALA A 41 -18.19 -17.42 -12.99
CA ALA A 41 -19.37 -16.99 -12.22
C ALA A 41 -19.28 -17.26 -10.70
N VAL A 42 -18.51 -18.27 -10.27
CA VAL A 42 -18.31 -18.61 -8.84
C VAL A 42 -17.26 -17.71 -8.19
N LEU A 43 -16.16 -17.43 -8.87
CA LEU A 43 -15.11 -16.54 -8.35
C LEU A 43 -15.53 -15.08 -8.35
N LEU A 44 -16.47 -14.68 -9.22
CA LEU A 44 -16.68 -13.28 -9.62
C LEU A 44 -18.12 -12.78 -9.41
N GLY A 45 -18.99 -13.59 -8.81
CA GLY A 45 -20.41 -13.26 -8.64
C GLY A 45 -21.18 -13.27 -9.96
N SER A 46 -22.50 -13.40 -9.89
CA SER A 46 -23.39 -13.34 -11.08
C SER A 46 -24.44 -12.25 -10.87
N PRO A 47 -24.98 -11.66 -11.96
CA PRO A 47 -26.12 -12.35 -12.56
C PRO A 47 -26.13 -12.32 -14.09
N LEU A 48 -26.63 -13.43 -14.65
CA LEU A 48 -27.25 -13.61 -15.98
C LEU A 48 -26.38 -14.30 -17.06
N ALA A 49 -26.82 -15.52 -17.36
CA ALA A 49 -26.83 -16.02 -18.72
C ALA A 49 -27.44 -14.97 -19.67
N GLY A 50 -26.64 -14.44 -20.57
CA GLY A 50 -27.08 -13.56 -21.65
C GLY A 50 -25.88 -13.18 -22.49
N ASP A 51 -25.96 -13.42 -23.80
CA ASP A 51 -24.93 -13.14 -24.78
C ASP A 51 -24.36 -11.71 -24.68
N SER A 52 -23.06 -11.59 -24.41
CA SER A 52 -22.09 -10.57 -24.89
C SER A 52 -20.93 -10.47 -23.88
N ASP A 53 -19.77 -10.04 -24.37
CA ASP A 53 -18.51 -9.86 -23.65
C ASP A 53 -18.68 -9.34 -22.22
N VAL A 54 -18.33 -10.15 -21.21
CA VAL A 54 -18.20 -9.68 -19.83
C VAL A 54 -16.82 -9.00 -19.73
N PRO A 55 -16.74 -7.69 -19.45
CA PRO A 55 -15.49 -6.99 -19.44
C PRO A 55 -14.66 -7.44 -18.22
N SER A 56 -13.42 -7.82 -18.48
CA SER A 56 -12.37 -8.12 -17.51
C SER A 56 -12.20 -7.07 -16.39
N ASP A 57 -12.71 -5.86 -16.61
CA ASP A 57 -12.71 -4.73 -15.68
C ASP A 57 -13.51 -4.99 -14.39
N ASP A 58 -14.65 -5.70 -14.45
CA ASP A 58 -15.48 -5.96 -13.26
C ASP A 58 -14.84 -7.00 -12.33
N VAL A 59 -14.10 -7.95 -12.92
CA VAL A 59 -13.37 -9.02 -12.22
C VAL A 59 -12.22 -8.44 -11.41
N ALA A 60 -11.42 -7.63 -12.09
CA ALA A 60 -10.34 -6.89 -11.51
C ALA A 60 -10.78 -6.06 -10.31
N ARG A 61 -11.85 -5.30 -10.49
CA ARG A 61 -12.37 -4.43 -9.44
C ARG A 61 -12.89 -5.23 -8.25
N ALA A 62 -13.59 -6.34 -8.48
CA ALA A 62 -14.02 -7.23 -7.40
C ALA A 62 -12.85 -7.81 -6.59
N LEU A 63 -11.75 -8.18 -7.26
CA LEU A 63 -10.54 -8.68 -6.59
C LEU A 63 -9.82 -7.58 -5.80
N VAL A 64 -9.72 -6.38 -6.36
CA VAL A 64 -9.14 -5.21 -5.66
C VAL A 64 -10.00 -4.81 -4.46
N ASP A 65 -11.33 -4.78 -4.61
CA ASP A 65 -12.28 -4.52 -3.53
C ASP A 65 -12.17 -5.60 -2.43
N ALA A 66 -12.03 -6.87 -2.82
CA ALA A 66 -11.81 -7.97 -1.89
C ALA A 66 -10.49 -7.82 -1.13
N ALA A 67 -9.42 -7.37 -1.80
CA ALA A 67 -8.13 -7.10 -1.15
C ALA A 67 -8.19 -5.89 -0.21
N GLY A 68 -8.95 -4.85 -0.57
CA GLY A 68 -9.17 -3.66 0.27
C GLY A 68 -10.12 -3.89 1.46
N GLY A 69 -10.95 -4.93 1.39
CA GLY A 69 -11.94 -5.28 2.41
C GLY A 69 -11.37 -6.03 3.61
N GLY A 70 -10.61 -5.34 4.48
CA GLY A 70 -10.32 -5.70 5.88
C GLY A 70 -9.80 -7.13 6.21
N ALA A 71 -8.74 -7.22 7.03
CA ALA A 71 -8.20 -8.47 7.61
C ALA A 71 -8.13 -9.70 6.67
N VAL A 72 -7.85 -9.47 5.39
CA VAL A 72 -7.58 -10.53 4.43
C VAL A 72 -6.26 -11.21 4.82
N PRO A 73 -6.19 -12.55 4.90
CA PRO A 73 -4.95 -13.22 5.24
C PRO A 73 -3.86 -12.91 4.19
N LYS A 74 -2.61 -12.77 4.63
CA LYS A 74 -1.48 -12.38 3.77
C LYS A 74 -1.33 -13.27 2.54
N ASP A 75 -1.56 -14.57 2.69
CA ASP A 75 -1.43 -15.51 1.58
C ASP A 75 -2.51 -15.31 0.52
N VAL A 76 -3.71 -14.86 0.93
CA VAL A 76 -4.80 -14.50 0.02
C VAL A 76 -4.49 -13.21 -0.71
N LEU A 77 -3.95 -12.20 -0.01
CA LEU A 77 -3.50 -10.96 -0.64
C LEU A 77 -2.39 -11.24 -1.67
N ALA A 78 -1.40 -12.07 -1.33
CA ALA A 78 -0.33 -12.45 -2.26
C ALA A 78 -0.87 -13.20 -3.49
N TRP A 79 -1.88 -14.03 -3.31
CA TRP A 79 -2.54 -14.70 -4.42
C TRP A 79 -3.33 -13.71 -5.31
N ILE A 80 -4.12 -12.81 -4.72
CA ILE A 80 -4.84 -11.76 -5.46
C ILE A 80 -3.85 -10.89 -6.25
N ASP A 81 -2.76 -10.49 -5.60
CA ASP A 81 -1.68 -9.69 -6.19
C ASP A 81 -1.11 -10.36 -7.46
N GLY A 82 -0.77 -11.65 -7.36
CA GLY A 82 -0.27 -12.43 -8.50
C GLY A 82 -1.31 -12.63 -9.62
N VAL A 83 -2.57 -12.92 -9.28
CA VAL A 83 -3.64 -13.08 -10.27
C VAL A 83 -3.84 -11.78 -11.05
N LEU A 84 -3.91 -10.65 -10.36
CA LEU A 84 -4.11 -9.35 -10.98
C LEU A 84 -2.91 -8.94 -11.84
N ALA A 85 -1.67 -9.20 -11.39
CA ALA A 85 -0.46 -8.96 -12.19
C ALA A 85 -0.47 -9.77 -13.51
N GLU A 86 -0.80 -11.06 -13.46
CA GLU A 86 -0.91 -11.90 -14.66
C GLU A 86 -2.04 -11.44 -15.60
N MET A 87 -3.14 -10.91 -15.04
CA MET A 87 -4.18 -10.30 -15.86
C MET A 87 -3.63 -9.09 -16.63
N VAL A 88 -2.79 -8.25 -15.99
CA VAL A 88 -2.16 -7.07 -16.60
C VAL A 88 -1.26 -7.47 -17.76
N ASP A 89 -0.35 -8.42 -17.53
CA ASP A 89 0.55 -8.93 -18.57
C ASP A 89 -0.20 -9.58 -19.74
N GLY A 90 -1.34 -10.20 -19.46
CA GLY A 90 -2.22 -10.79 -20.47
C GLY A 90 -2.97 -9.79 -21.35
N GLY A 91 -2.80 -8.48 -21.16
CA GLY A 91 -3.46 -7.43 -21.95
C GLY A 91 -4.97 -7.36 -21.75
N ALA A 92 -5.47 -7.90 -20.64
CA ALA A 92 -6.90 -8.05 -20.36
C ALA A 92 -7.58 -6.74 -19.91
N TRP A 93 -7.06 -5.56 -20.20
CA TRP A 93 -7.45 -4.31 -19.52
C TRP A 93 -7.80 -3.18 -20.50
N ILE A 94 -8.67 -3.49 -21.45
CA ILE A 94 -9.18 -2.53 -22.44
C ILE A 94 -10.48 -1.92 -21.89
N GLY A 95 -10.41 -0.74 -21.25
CA GLY A 95 -11.59 0.05 -20.86
C GLY A 95 -11.66 0.49 -19.39
N CYS A 96 -10.85 -0.11 -18.53
CA CYS A 96 -10.79 0.17 -17.10
C CYS A 96 -10.21 1.56 -16.76
N ASP A 97 -10.64 2.11 -15.63
CA ASP A 97 -10.02 3.27 -15.00
C ASP A 97 -8.70 2.85 -14.32
N TRP A 98 -7.62 2.89 -15.11
CA TRP A 98 -6.27 2.51 -14.68
C TRP A 98 -5.82 3.31 -13.45
N ASP A 99 -6.18 4.59 -13.39
CA ASP A 99 -5.75 5.47 -12.31
C ASP A 99 -6.39 5.05 -10.97
N ALA A 100 -7.68 4.73 -10.98
CA ALA A 100 -8.38 4.21 -9.82
C ALA A 100 -7.78 2.88 -9.33
N LEU A 101 -7.49 1.96 -10.26
CA LEU A 101 -6.91 0.64 -9.93
C LEU A 101 -5.53 0.74 -9.30
N VAL A 102 -4.68 1.65 -9.78
CA VAL A 102 -3.36 1.89 -9.17
C VAL A 102 -3.53 2.39 -7.72
N VAL A 103 -4.47 3.29 -7.47
CA VAL A 103 -4.71 3.83 -6.12
C VAL A 103 -5.30 2.77 -5.19
N ASP A 104 -6.27 2.00 -5.64
CA ASP A 104 -6.93 0.99 -4.82
C ASP A 104 -6.01 -0.21 -4.57
N GLY A 105 -5.26 -0.65 -5.59
CA GLY A 105 -4.19 -1.66 -5.43
C GLY A 105 -3.11 -1.19 -4.46
N ALA A 106 -2.76 0.10 -4.50
CA ALA A 106 -1.79 0.66 -3.57
C ALA A 106 -2.29 0.68 -2.11
N ARG A 107 -3.57 1.03 -1.90
CA ARG A 107 -4.22 0.98 -0.59
C ARG A 107 -4.31 -0.46 -0.06
N ALA A 108 -4.50 -1.43 -0.94
CA ALA A 108 -4.59 -2.84 -0.59
C ALA A 108 -3.23 -3.53 -0.40
N GLY A 109 -2.11 -2.85 -0.72
CA GLY A 109 -0.77 -3.42 -0.60
C GLY A 109 -0.39 -4.43 -1.69
N LEU A 110 -1.04 -4.35 -2.86
CA LEU A 110 -0.82 -5.26 -3.99
C LEU A 110 0.40 -4.84 -4.82
N ALA A 111 1.59 -5.15 -4.33
CA ALA A 111 2.85 -4.63 -4.87
C ALA A 111 3.18 -5.13 -6.28
N THR A 112 2.95 -6.41 -6.58
CA THR A 112 3.25 -6.96 -7.92
C THR A 112 2.25 -6.48 -8.95
N PHE A 113 0.96 -6.40 -8.59
CA PHE A 113 -0.08 -5.82 -9.42
C PHE A 113 0.18 -4.35 -9.72
N VAL A 114 0.45 -3.52 -8.71
CA VAL A 114 0.78 -2.10 -8.90
C VAL A 114 2.03 -1.98 -9.78
N SER A 115 3.06 -2.78 -9.56
CA SER A 115 4.27 -2.77 -10.40
C SER A 115 3.96 -3.12 -11.86
N ALA A 116 3.11 -4.13 -12.10
CA ALA A 116 2.69 -4.53 -13.44
C ALA A 116 1.87 -3.42 -14.12
N LEU A 117 0.95 -2.78 -13.38
CA LEU A 117 0.18 -1.63 -13.88
C LEU A 117 1.12 -0.49 -14.27
N LEU A 118 2.03 -0.13 -13.36
CA LEU A 118 3.02 0.92 -13.59
C LEU A 118 3.94 0.60 -14.76
N ALA A 119 4.28 -0.66 -15.02
CA ALA A 119 5.14 -1.07 -16.13
C ALA A 119 4.39 -1.11 -17.48
N SER A 120 3.11 -1.50 -17.45
CA SER A 120 2.24 -1.62 -18.62
C SER A 120 1.71 -0.29 -19.14
N ASP A 121 1.75 0.75 -18.30
CA ASP A 121 1.43 2.11 -18.71
C ASP A 121 2.47 2.61 -19.74
N GLY A 122 2.16 2.34 -21.01
CA GLY A 122 2.84 2.86 -22.18
C GLY A 122 2.50 4.32 -22.48
N GLN A 123 1.73 5.01 -21.62
CA GLN A 123 1.51 6.45 -21.71
C GLN A 123 2.60 7.20 -20.93
N SER A 124 3.18 8.19 -21.60
CA SER A 124 4.54 8.66 -21.38
C SER A 124 4.80 9.55 -20.16
N HIS A 125 3.92 9.59 -19.15
CA HIS A 125 4.13 10.47 -17.98
C HIS A 125 3.56 9.88 -16.69
N LEU A 126 4.36 9.85 -15.63
CA LEU A 126 3.84 9.65 -14.27
C LEU A 126 2.92 10.84 -13.92
N THR A 127 1.63 10.55 -13.77
CA THR A 127 0.55 11.51 -13.48
C THR A 127 0.44 11.81 -11.98
N PRO A 128 -0.32 12.84 -11.56
CA PRO A 128 -0.68 13.11 -10.15
C PRO A 128 -1.20 11.90 -9.37
N VAL A 129 -1.71 10.89 -10.08
CA VAL A 129 -2.22 9.63 -9.52
C VAL A 129 -1.13 8.85 -8.80
N HIS A 130 0.13 8.88 -9.25
CA HIS A 130 1.24 8.22 -8.56
C HIS A 130 1.47 8.79 -7.16
N LEU A 131 1.29 10.11 -6.98
CA LEU A 131 1.36 10.73 -5.67
C LEU A 131 0.15 10.34 -4.81
N VAL A 132 -1.03 10.16 -5.40
CA VAL A 132 -2.22 9.68 -4.67
C VAL A 132 -2.01 8.22 -4.22
N ALA A 133 -1.51 7.36 -5.11
CA ALA A 133 -1.20 5.97 -4.84
C ALA A 133 -0.10 5.83 -3.77
N LEU A 134 0.96 6.63 -3.86
CA LEU A 134 2.02 6.70 -2.85
C LEU A 134 1.45 7.05 -1.46
N ARG A 135 0.61 8.09 -1.38
CA ARG A 135 -0.02 8.51 -0.12
C ARG A 135 -0.94 7.41 0.42
N ALA A 136 -1.69 6.75 -0.45
CA ALA A 136 -2.57 5.64 -0.06
C ALA A 136 -1.77 4.44 0.48
N ALA A 137 -0.69 4.05 -0.21
CA ALA A 137 0.20 2.98 0.23
C ALA A 137 0.89 3.29 1.56
N ALA A 138 1.44 4.51 1.70
CA ALA A 138 2.11 4.94 2.92
C ALA A 138 1.15 4.98 4.11
N ALA A 139 -0.09 5.45 3.92
CA ALA A 139 -1.11 5.43 4.96
C ALA A 139 -1.59 4.01 5.31
N ALA A 140 -1.50 3.06 4.37
CA ALA A 140 -1.91 1.66 4.56
C ALA A 140 -0.79 0.75 5.08
N ASP A 141 0.38 1.31 5.38
CA ASP A 141 1.60 0.57 5.75
C ASP A 141 2.07 -0.46 4.70
N ALA A 142 1.87 -0.14 3.42
CA ALA A 142 2.26 -0.97 2.28
C ALA A 142 3.66 -0.59 1.76
N ALA A 143 4.70 -0.92 2.54
CA ALA A 143 6.09 -0.56 2.26
C ALA A 143 6.57 -1.01 0.86
N GLU A 144 6.18 -2.22 0.44
CA GLU A 144 6.55 -2.80 -0.85
C GLU A 144 5.94 -2.02 -2.03
N VAL A 145 4.71 -1.52 -1.86
CA VAL A 145 4.09 -0.64 -2.86
C VAL A 145 4.78 0.72 -2.90
N VAL A 146 5.11 1.30 -1.74
CA VAL A 146 5.85 2.57 -1.66
C VAL A 146 7.18 2.47 -2.40
N GLU A 147 7.89 1.35 -2.26
CA GLU A 147 9.10 1.06 -3.02
C GLU A 147 8.83 0.97 -4.52
N ALA A 148 7.82 0.20 -4.93
CA ALA A 148 7.45 0.04 -6.35
C ALA A 148 7.13 1.39 -7.02
N VAL A 149 6.32 2.22 -6.37
CA VAL A 149 5.96 3.56 -6.88
C VAL A 149 7.20 4.47 -6.92
N THR A 150 8.07 4.41 -5.91
CA THR A 150 9.31 5.22 -5.87
C THR A 150 10.31 4.78 -6.96
N ALA A 151 10.46 3.48 -7.21
CA ALA A 151 11.31 2.95 -8.28
C ALA A 151 10.79 3.34 -9.66
N ALA A 152 9.47 3.28 -9.87
CA ALA A 152 8.83 3.79 -11.08
C ALA A 152 9.06 5.30 -11.25
N ALA A 153 9.01 6.08 -10.16
CA ALA A 153 9.30 7.51 -10.15
C ALA A 153 10.74 7.83 -10.59
N ALA A 154 11.72 7.10 -10.05
CA ALA A 154 13.13 7.30 -10.33
C ALA A 154 13.49 6.98 -11.80
N THR A 155 12.97 5.87 -12.33
CA THR A 155 13.27 5.43 -13.71
C THR A 155 12.76 6.38 -14.78
N ARG A 156 11.65 7.07 -14.52
CA ARG A 156 10.99 7.95 -15.50
C ARG A 156 11.38 9.42 -15.40
N SER A 157 12.29 9.77 -14.48
CA SER A 157 12.75 11.16 -14.23
C SER A 157 11.61 12.18 -14.02
N ALA A 158 10.40 11.74 -13.70
CA ALA A 158 9.21 12.60 -13.68
C ALA A 158 9.00 13.28 -12.33
N LEU A 159 9.62 12.75 -11.27
CA LEU A 159 9.50 13.26 -9.91
C LEU A 159 10.88 13.35 -9.26
N ASP A 160 11.07 14.41 -8.48
CA ASP A 160 12.16 14.48 -7.52
C ASP A 160 11.95 13.38 -6.47
N VAL A 161 12.78 12.33 -6.53
CA VAL A 161 12.74 11.17 -5.62
C VAL A 161 12.76 11.62 -4.17
N LYS A 162 13.51 12.69 -3.87
CA LYS A 162 13.53 13.29 -2.53
C LYS A 162 12.14 13.69 -2.07
N ARG A 163 11.40 14.43 -2.91
CA ARG A 163 10.04 14.90 -2.60
C ARG A 163 9.05 13.74 -2.46
N VAL A 164 9.24 12.67 -3.24
CA VAL A 164 8.44 11.43 -3.13
C VAL A 164 8.66 10.78 -1.78
N VAL A 165 9.92 10.58 -1.39
CA VAL A 165 10.28 9.99 -0.09
C VAL A 165 9.80 10.85 1.08
N GLU A 166 9.95 12.17 1.00
CA GLU A 166 9.45 13.13 2.00
C GLU A 166 7.92 13.03 2.18
N GLN A 167 7.18 12.96 1.08
CA GLN A 167 5.72 12.83 1.12
C GLN A 167 5.29 11.47 1.71
N ALA A 168 5.99 10.39 1.36
CA ALA A 168 5.73 9.06 1.90
C ALA A 168 6.00 9.02 3.42
N LEU A 169 7.10 9.64 3.87
CA LEU A 169 7.46 9.74 5.28
C LEU A 169 6.38 10.46 6.10
N MET A 170 5.92 11.62 5.63
CA MET A 170 4.86 12.39 6.29
C MET A 170 3.56 11.58 6.42
N MET A 171 3.12 10.94 5.33
CA MET A 171 1.89 10.14 5.35
C MET A 171 2.03 8.91 6.25
N ALA A 172 3.15 8.20 6.15
CA ALA A 172 3.41 7.03 7.00
C ALA A 172 3.42 7.44 8.48
N ALA A 173 4.00 8.60 8.79
CA ALA A 173 4.09 9.09 10.16
C ALA A 173 2.72 9.47 10.75
N ALA A 174 1.88 10.18 9.99
CA ALA A 174 0.54 10.55 10.40
C ALA A 174 -0.38 9.32 10.65
N HIS A 175 -0.11 8.20 9.99
CA HIS A 175 -0.94 7.00 10.05
C HIS A 175 -0.36 5.85 10.89
N GLY A 176 0.81 6.01 11.49
CA GLY A 176 1.41 4.95 12.31
C GLY A 176 1.92 3.76 11.49
N ALA A 177 2.36 4.01 10.26
CA ALA A 177 2.79 2.98 9.33
C ALA A 177 4.23 2.52 9.62
N ASP A 178 4.41 1.72 10.67
CA ASP A 178 5.70 1.33 11.22
C ASP A 178 6.62 0.64 10.20
N ARG A 179 6.08 -0.28 9.38
CA ARG A 179 6.90 -1.01 8.39
C ARG A 179 7.39 -0.06 7.31
N THR A 180 6.54 0.85 6.89
CA THR A 180 6.85 1.86 5.88
C THR A 180 7.88 2.84 6.40
N ILE A 181 7.73 3.33 7.64
CA ILE A 181 8.75 4.17 8.30
C ILE A 181 10.08 3.42 8.36
N ALA A 182 10.11 2.19 8.86
CA ALA A 182 11.33 1.40 8.93
C ALA A 182 11.99 1.21 7.55
N ALA A 183 11.19 0.89 6.53
CA ALA A 183 11.67 0.73 5.16
C ALA A 183 12.23 2.05 4.60
N LEU A 184 11.54 3.17 4.77
CA LEU A 184 11.98 4.49 4.31
C LEU A 184 13.27 4.94 5.00
N LEU A 185 13.39 4.72 6.32
CA LEU A 185 14.57 5.08 7.10
C LEU A 185 15.79 4.22 6.76
N ALA A 186 15.60 2.98 6.29
CA ALA A 186 16.67 2.07 5.88
C ALA A 186 17.28 2.43 4.51
N ARG A 187 16.68 3.36 3.76
CA ARG A 187 17.17 3.75 2.43
C ARG A 187 18.39 4.68 2.53
N ASP A 188 19.37 4.45 1.65
CA ASP A 188 20.55 5.32 1.53
C ASP A 188 20.21 6.72 0.98
N ASP A 189 19.13 6.83 0.21
CA ASP A 189 18.63 8.08 -0.36
C ASP A 189 17.54 8.75 0.50
N CYS A 190 17.30 8.23 1.71
CA CYS A 190 16.42 8.87 2.68
C CYS A 190 16.97 10.28 2.98
N PRO A 191 16.20 11.35 2.73
CA PRO A 191 16.69 12.70 2.90
C PRO A 191 17.11 12.91 4.34
N LEU A 192 18.39 13.22 4.56
CA LEU A 192 18.89 13.50 5.90
C LEU A 192 18.05 14.61 6.53
N PRO A 193 17.70 14.49 7.81
CA PRO A 193 17.15 15.60 8.58
C PRO A 193 18.19 16.70 8.58
N GLY A 194 17.92 17.73 7.80
CA GLY A 194 18.73 18.94 7.81
C GLY A 194 18.15 19.92 8.83
N PRO A 195 18.94 20.90 9.29
CA PRO A 195 18.49 21.98 10.18
C PRO A 195 17.36 22.86 9.62
N VAL A 196 16.91 22.55 8.40
CA VAL A 196 15.93 23.29 7.62
C VAL A 196 14.96 22.38 6.88
N SER A 197 14.90 21.06 7.18
CA SER A 197 13.89 20.20 6.56
C SER A 197 12.61 20.22 7.41
N PRO A 198 11.60 21.05 7.07
CA PRO A 198 10.36 21.11 7.85
C PRO A 198 9.64 19.76 7.87
N VAL A 199 9.86 18.92 6.85
CA VAL A 199 9.19 17.61 6.70
C VAL A 199 9.46 16.68 7.88
N TRP A 200 10.69 16.64 8.41
CA TRP A 200 11.00 15.75 9.54
C TRP A 200 10.34 16.20 10.84
N GLY A 201 10.32 17.52 11.09
CA GLY A 201 9.63 18.09 12.24
C GLY A 201 8.11 17.95 12.13
N GLU A 202 7.55 18.15 10.93
CA GLU A 202 6.15 17.91 10.63
C GLU A 202 5.79 16.43 10.81
N ALA A 203 6.59 15.50 10.26
CA ALA A 203 6.37 14.06 10.42
C ALA A 203 6.38 13.63 11.90
N LEU A 204 7.33 14.15 12.70
CA LEU A 204 7.36 13.90 14.15
C LEU A 204 6.12 14.47 14.84
N THR A 205 5.72 15.70 14.47
CA THR A 205 4.54 16.37 15.05
C THR A 205 3.26 15.62 14.72
N GLU A 206 3.08 15.17 13.48
CA GLU A 206 1.93 14.37 13.06
C GLU A 206 1.89 13.00 13.74
N ALA A 207 3.02 12.30 13.84
CA ALA A 207 3.09 11.05 14.57
C ALA A 207 2.73 11.24 16.05
N ALA A 208 3.20 12.32 16.66
CA ALA A 208 2.94 12.66 18.05
C ALA A 208 1.48 13.05 18.29
N LEU A 209 0.92 13.89 17.42
CA LEU A 209 -0.48 14.33 17.45
C LEU A 209 -1.46 13.16 17.34
N ASN A 210 -1.09 12.11 16.59
CA ASN A 210 -1.93 10.92 16.40
C ASN A 210 -1.56 9.76 17.34
N GLY A 211 -0.60 9.95 18.26
CA GLY A 211 -0.29 8.97 19.30
C GLY A 211 0.57 7.78 18.86
N HIS A 212 1.27 7.88 17.73
CA HIS A 212 2.06 6.78 17.16
C HIS A 212 3.45 6.70 17.81
N SER A 213 3.50 6.16 19.03
CA SER A 213 4.72 6.08 19.85
C SER A 213 5.90 5.36 19.17
N ASP A 214 5.64 4.25 18.48
CA ASP A 214 6.67 3.47 17.77
C ASP A 214 7.29 4.27 16.61
N VAL A 215 6.46 5.00 15.85
CA VAL A 215 6.93 5.92 14.82
C VAL A 215 7.75 7.06 15.42
N VAL A 216 7.28 7.68 16.51
CA VAL A 216 8.02 8.75 17.20
C VAL A 216 9.39 8.25 17.65
N ALA A 217 9.46 7.06 18.23
CA ALA A 217 10.71 6.43 18.64
C ALA A 217 11.64 6.13 17.45
N ALA A 218 11.10 5.82 16.28
CA ALA A 218 11.88 5.59 15.06
C ALA A 218 12.42 6.89 14.43
N LEU A 219 11.65 7.99 14.48
CA LEU A 219 12.02 9.28 13.88
C LEU A 219 13.00 10.08 14.76
N LEU A 220 12.85 10.05 16.08
CA LEU A 220 13.63 10.86 17.02
C LEU A 220 15.16 10.74 16.85
N PRO A 221 15.76 9.54 16.77
CA PRO A 221 17.21 9.40 16.65
C PRO A 221 17.78 9.97 15.36
N ARG A 222 16.93 10.27 14.38
CA ARG A 222 17.35 10.88 13.12
C ARG A 222 17.40 12.39 13.25
N ILE A 223 16.50 13.02 14.00
CA ILE A 223 16.43 14.49 14.08
C ILE A 223 17.60 15.00 14.92
N ASP A 224 18.47 15.81 14.32
CA ASP A 224 19.59 16.44 15.00
C ASP A 224 19.77 17.91 14.59
N GLY A 225 20.65 18.62 15.31
CA GLY A 225 21.07 19.96 14.94
C GLY A 225 20.21 21.12 15.49
N PRO A 226 20.49 22.36 15.03
CA PRO A 226 19.84 23.56 15.54
C PRO A 226 18.35 23.52 15.24
N GLY A 227 17.53 23.66 16.29
CA GLY A 227 16.07 23.55 16.21
C GLY A 227 15.51 22.24 16.74
N TYR A 228 16.35 21.24 17.06
CA TYR A 228 15.92 19.98 17.68
C TYR A 228 14.96 20.19 18.85
N ILE A 229 15.37 20.98 19.86
CA ILE A 229 14.55 21.22 21.05
C ILE A 229 13.20 21.86 20.67
N ALA A 230 13.20 22.82 19.75
CA ALA A 230 11.97 23.45 19.31
C ALA A 230 11.01 22.47 18.59
N ILE A 231 11.56 21.59 17.76
CA ILE A 231 10.80 20.54 17.05
C ILE A 231 10.22 19.54 18.06
N VAL A 232 11.04 19.03 18.97
CA VAL A 232 10.63 18.02 19.97
C VAL A 232 9.58 18.61 20.92
N LEU A 233 9.75 19.85 21.38
CA LEU A 233 8.76 20.51 22.24
C LEU A 233 7.45 20.79 21.50
N ALA A 234 7.50 21.15 20.21
CA ALA A 234 6.28 21.31 19.40
C ALA A 234 5.53 19.99 19.25
N ALA A 235 6.24 18.88 18.98
CA ALA A 235 5.64 17.56 18.93
C ALA A 235 5.09 17.12 20.31
N ALA A 236 5.78 17.43 21.41
CA ALA A 236 5.32 17.10 22.77
C ALA A 236 4.05 17.88 23.13
N ALA A 237 3.98 19.15 22.73
CA ALA A 237 2.78 19.97 22.88
C ALA A 237 1.61 19.39 22.07
N ALA A 238 1.84 19.00 20.80
CA ALA A 238 0.83 18.36 19.96
C ALA A 238 0.31 17.04 20.56
N ALA A 239 1.20 16.18 21.07
CA ALA A 239 0.81 14.96 21.78
C ALA A 239 0.00 15.26 23.05
N THR A 240 0.37 16.30 23.80
CA THR A 240 -0.35 16.70 25.01
C THR A 240 -1.75 17.22 24.69
N ASP A 241 -1.88 18.06 23.66
CA ASP A 241 -3.16 18.60 23.20
C ASP A 241 -4.10 17.48 22.69
N ALA A 242 -3.54 16.40 22.16
CA ALA A 242 -4.27 15.19 21.75
C ALA A 242 -4.39 14.11 22.85
N GLU A 243 -3.98 14.42 24.09
CA GLU A 243 -4.04 13.51 25.25
C GLU A 243 -3.18 12.23 25.14
N HIS A 244 -2.20 12.22 24.24
CA HIS A 244 -1.19 11.15 24.10
C HIS A 244 -0.01 11.37 25.06
N PHE A 245 -0.30 11.27 26.36
CA PHE A 245 0.66 11.60 27.42
C PHE A 245 1.90 10.68 27.47
N ASP A 246 1.78 9.44 27.00
CA ASP A 246 2.89 8.50 26.86
C ASP A 246 3.88 8.97 25.78
N VAL A 247 3.37 9.44 24.65
CA VAL A 247 4.19 10.05 23.59
C VAL A 247 4.79 11.38 24.04
N ALA A 248 4.01 12.22 24.73
CA ALA A 248 4.51 13.47 25.28
C ALA A 248 5.65 13.23 26.30
N ALA A 249 5.52 12.22 27.17
CA ALA A 249 6.56 11.83 28.10
C ALA A 249 7.84 11.37 27.36
N LEU A 250 7.69 10.50 26.36
CA LEU A 250 8.81 10.04 25.53
C LEU A 250 9.57 11.20 24.88
N LEU A 251 8.85 12.19 24.33
CA LEU A 251 9.45 13.38 23.71
C LEU A 251 10.14 14.29 24.74
N LEU A 252 9.54 14.48 25.91
CA LEU A 252 10.13 15.29 26.97
C LEU A 252 11.40 14.64 27.53
N ASP A 253 11.40 13.33 27.73
CA ASP A 253 12.57 12.57 28.16
C ASP A 253 13.71 12.72 27.13
N ALA A 254 13.40 12.59 25.83
CA ALA A 254 14.37 12.79 24.75
C ALA A 254 14.91 14.23 24.67
N SER A 255 14.15 15.23 25.11
CA SER A 255 14.62 16.62 25.20
C SER A 255 15.55 16.83 26.41
N ALA A 256 15.28 16.18 27.54
CA ALA A 256 16.08 16.30 28.75
C ALA A 256 17.47 15.66 28.60
N ASP A 257 17.58 14.58 27.84
CA ASP A 257 18.85 13.90 27.56
C ASP A 257 19.82 14.77 26.72
N GLN A 258 19.29 15.67 25.87
CA GLN A 258 20.11 16.57 25.04
C GLN A 258 20.61 17.82 25.78
N ASP A 259 19.95 18.20 26.88
CA ASP A 259 20.35 19.34 27.72
C ASP A 259 21.45 18.98 28.74
N GLN A 260 21.83 17.70 28.88
CA GLN A 260 22.94 17.31 29.74
C GLN A 260 24.29 17.68 29.11
N PRO A 261 25.16 18.43 29.81
CA PRO A 261 26.50 18.72 29.31
C PRO A 261 27.30 17.41 29.23
N ALA A 262 27.93 17.18 28.06
CA ALA A 262 28.85 16.08 27.81
C ALA A 262 30.03 16.01 28.79
#